data_AF-A0AAW3C7Y0-F1
#
_entry.id   AF-A0AAW3C7Y0-F1
#
_cell.length_a   1.000
_cell.length_b   1.000
_cell.length_c   1.000
_cell.angle_alpha   90.00
_cell.angle_beta   90.00
_cell.angle_gamma   90.00
#
_symmetry.space_group_name_H-M   'P 1'
#
loop_
_entity.id
_entity.type
_entity.pdbx_description
1 polymer ?
#
loop_
_entity_poly.entity_id
_entity_poly.type
_entity_poly.pdbx_seq_one_letter_code
_entity_poly.pdbx_strand_id
1 'polypeptide(L)'
;MKQVKATFEASRRVYESVLLTFKGVEGYDVYNCSVPFRYNGKLHIYGRVEKREIWAASHVRLFEETGKDEFTVVPELSWELEDPYVQNVNGEMIFGGTHVRKNGNCILSYYGYFYRGTPVDLSYFTAGPDYMKDIR
;
A
#
# COMPACT_ATOMS: atom_id res chain seq x y z
N MET A 1 -17.16 -20.31 -0.51
CA MET A 1 -16.01 -19.74 -1.24
C MET A 1 -15.29 -20.73 -2.17
N LYS A 2 -14.94 -21.96 -1.74
CA LYS A 2 -14.20 -22.95 -2.57
C LYS A 2 -14.85 -23.21 -3.95
N GLN A 3 -16.16 -23.48 -3.98
CA GLN A 3 -16.87 -23.74 -5.24
C GLN A 3 -16.93 -22.49 -6.14
N VAL A 4 -17.15 -21.32 -5.54
CA VAL A 4 -17.17 -20.04 -6.27
C VAL A 4 -15.83 -19.77 -6.94
N LYS A 5 -14.71 -19.98 -6.23
CA LYS A 5 -13.37 -19.89 -6.82
C LYS A 5 -13.20 -20.88 -7.96
N ALA A 6 -13.61 -22.14 -7.81
CA ALA A 6 -13.49 -23.14 -8.87
C ALA A 6 -14.26 -22.74 -10.14
N THR A 7 -15.47 -22.21 -10.00
CA THR A 7 -16.26 -21.67 -11.12
C THR A 7 -15.57 -20.47 -11.77
N PHE A 8 -15.02 -19.54 -10.99
CA PHE A 8 -14.25 -18.40 -11.51
C PHE A 8 -13.03 -18.88 -12.31
N GLU A 9 -12.22 -19.80 -11.78
CA GLU A 9 -11.03 -20.28 -12.49
C GLU A 9 -11.37 -20.98 -13.81
N ALA A 10 -12.50 -21.69 -13.87
CA ALA A 10 -12.93 -22.37 -15.09
C ALA A 10 -13.50 -21.43 -16.16
N SER A 11 -13.98 -20.24 -15.79
CA SER A 11 -14.76 -19.36 -16.68
C SER A 11 -14.25 -17.92 -16.78
N ARG A 12 -13.18 -17.56 -16.06
CA ARG A 12 -12.63 -16.20 -16.05
C ARG A 12 -12.24 -15.74 -17.45
N ARG A 13 -12.56 -14.49 -17.76
CA ARG A 13 -12.16 -13.83 -19.00
C ARG A 13 -11.15 -12.74 -18.62
N VAL A 14 -9.88 -13.01 -18.90
CA VAL A 14 -8.76 -12.09 -18.64
C VAL A 14 -8.23 -11.60 -19.98
N TYR A 15 -8.30 -10.30 -20.22
CA TYR A 15 -7.91 -9.69 -21.49
C TYR A 15 -6.42 -9.29 -21.51
N GLU A 16 -5.88 -8.88 -20.35
CA GLU A 16 -4.48 -8.55 -20.13
C GLU A 16 -4.11 -8.94 -18.68
N SER A 17 -2.87 -9.38 -18.47
CA SER A 17 -2.35 -9.76 -17.16
C SER A 17 -0.87 -9.45 -17.12
N VAL A 18 -0.47 -8.50 -16.27
CA VAL A 18 0.90 -8.03 -16.15
C VAL A 18 1.28 -7.93 -14.67
N LEU A 19 2.57 -7.97 -14.39
CA LEU A 19 3.14 -7.59 -13.10
C LEU A 19 3.79 -6.22 -13.23
N LEU A 20 3.59 -5.36 -12.24
CA LEU A 20 4.18 -4.03 -12.23
C LEU A 20 5.69 -4.11 -12.00
N THR A 21 6.44 -3.22 -12.65
CA THR A 21 7.87 -3.02 -12.42
C THR A 21 8.07 -1.85 -11.45
N PHE A 22 8.81 -2.08 -10.36
CA PHE A 22 9.16 -1.03 -9.39
C PHE A 22 10.66 -0.76 -9.40
N LYS A 23 11.05 0.52 -9.43
CA LYS A 23 12.45 0.99 -9.49
C LYS A 23 12.86 1.81 -8.26
N GLY A 24 14.14 1.78 -7.91
CA GLY A 24 14.74 2.56 -6.81
C GLY A 24 14.53 1.94 -5.42
N VAL A 25 14.13 0.67 -5.37
CA VAL A 25 13.94 -0.14 -4.15
C VAL A 25 14.55 -1.52 -4.32
N GLU A 26 15.74 -1.58 -4.94
CA GLU A 26 16.43 -2.83 -5.27
C GLU A 26 16.67 -3.68 -4.01
N GLY A 27 16.37 -4.98 -4.12
CA GLY A 27 16.46 -5.93 -2.99
C GLY A 27 15.22 -5.96 -2.08
N TYR A 28 14.16 -5.21 -2.42
CA TYR A 28 12.88 -5.24 -1.75
C TYR A 28 11.77 -5.65 -2.72
N ASP A 29 10.78 -6.37 -2.21
CA ASP A 29 9.54 -6.62 -2.91
C ASP A 29 8.57 -5.46 -2.70
N VAL A 30 7.76 -5.18 -3.72
CA VAL A 30 6.66 -4.22 -3.63
C VAL A 30 5.36 -4.94 -3.92
N TYR A 31 4.43 -4.91 -2.97
CA TYR A 31 3.15 -5.62 -3.07
C TYR A 31 2.07 -4.93 -2.22
N ASN A 32 0.85 -5.49 -2.17
CA ASN A 32 -0.30 -4.98 -1.41
C ASN A 32 -0.47 -3.45 -1.52
N CYS A 33 -0.39 -2.94 -2.74
CA CYS A 33 -0.40 -1.50 -2.99
C CYS A 33 -1.78 -0.88 -2.71
N SER A 34 -1.80 0.44 -2.59
CA SER A 34 -3.02 1.21 -2.73
C SER A 34 -3.58 1.07 -4.15
N VAL A 35 -4.81 1.54 -4.36
CA VAL A 35 -5.26 1.84 -5.72
C VAL A 35 -4.38 2.94 -6.33
N PRO A 36 -4.05 2.89 -7.64
CA PRO A 36 -3.39 4.00 -8.31
C PRO A 36 -4.23 5.28 -8.26
N PHE A 37 -3.60 6.45 -8.16
CA PHE A 37 -4.25 7.76 -8.11
C PHE A 37 -3.45 8.81 -8.87
N ARG A 38 -4.11 9.90 -9.32
CA ARG A 38 -3.43 10.99 -10.02
C ARG A 38 -3.09 12.14 -9.07
N TYR A 39 -1.88 12.66 -9.21
CA TYR A 39 -1.40 13.85 -8.51
C TYR A 39 -0.44 14.62 -9.41
N ASN A 40 -0.63 15.94 -9.53
CA ASN A 40 0.16 16.81 -10.42
C ASN A 40 0.32 16.26 -11.85
N GLY A 41 -0.76 15.71 -12.41
CA GLY A 41 -0.80 15.18 -13.78
C GLY A 41 -0.20 13.78 -13.96
N LYS A 42 0.53 13.24 -12.97
CA LYS A 42 1.14 11.91 -13.01
C LYS A 42 0.34 10.88 -12.24
N LEU A 43 0.37 9.63 -12.70
CA LEU A 43 -0.16 8.51 -11.94
C LEU A 43 0.84 8.13 -10.82
N HIS A 44 0.31 7.82 -9.65
CA HIS A 44 1.06 7.45 -8.46
C HIS A 44 0.42 6.24 -7.79
N ILE A 45 1.19 5.56 -6.95
CA ILE A 45 0.72 4.45 -6.14
C ILE A 45 1.53 4.38 -4.84
N TYR A 46 0.89 4.04 -3.73
CA TYR A 46 1.62 3.64 -2.52
C TYR A 46 1.84 2.14 -2.55
N GLY A 47 3.07 1.70 -2.35
CA GLY A 47 3.42 0.28 -2.28
C GLY A 47 3.93 -0.11 -0.89
N ARG A 48 3.53 -1.28 -0.39
CA ARG A 48 4.20 -1.92 0.75
C ARG A 48 5.52 -2.49 0.26
N VAL A 49 6.61 -2.06 0.88
CA VAL A 49 7.99 -2.41 0.54
C VAL A 49 8.59 -3.24 1.68
N GLU A 50 9.03 -4.46 1.38
CA GLU A 50 9.57 -5.39 2.37
C GLU A 50 10.62 -6.32 1.75
N LYS A 51 11.63 -6.72 2.53
CA LYS A 51 12.58 -7.75 2.08
C LYS A 51 11.91 -9.11 2.10
N ARG A 52 12.10 -9.90 1.04
CA ARG A 52 11.56 -11.26 0.91
C ARG A 52 11.80 -12.16 2.13
N GLU A 53 12.96 -12.02 2.75
CA GLU A 53 13.41 -12.88 3.86
C GLU A 53 12.99 -12.37 5.25
N ILE A 54 12.56 -11.10 5.35
CA ILE A 54 12.26 -10.46 6.64
C ILE A 54 10.75 -10.29 6.77
N TRP A 55 10.20 -10.83 7.86
CA TRP A 55 8.79 -10.72 8.16
C TRP A 55 8.48 -9.50 9.04
N ALA A 56 7.44 -8.76 8.65
CA ALA A 56 6.84 -7.65 9.39
C ALA A 56 7.76 -6.44 9.60
N ALA A 57 8.76 -6.21 8.75
CA ALA A 57 9.59 -4.99 8.75
C ALA A 57 9.25 -4.09 7.57
N SER A 58 7.96 -4.09 7.21
CA SER A 58 7.43 -3.38 6.07
C SER A 58 7.41 -1.87 6.30
N HIS A 59 7.61 -1.16 5.21
CA HIS A 59 7.38 0.28 5.14
C HIS A 59 6.62 0.59 3.85
N VAL A 60 5.82 1.63 3.85
CA VAL A 60 5.11 2.11 2.67
C VAL A 60 5.95 3.19 2.01
N ARG A 61 6.07 3.12 0.68
CA ARG A 61 6.70 4.15 -0.16
C ARG A 61 5.73 4.66 -1.19
N LEU A 62 5.88 5.93 -1.56
CA LEU A 62 5.19 6.51 -2.72
C LEU A 62 5.99 6.21 -3.99
N PHE A 63 5.30 5.87 -5.07
CA PHE A 63 5.89 5.69 -6.39
C PHE A 63 5.11 6.52 -7.43
N GLU A 64 5.81 7.01 -8.45
CA GLU A 64 5.23 7.67 -9.62
C GLU A 64 5.41 6.83 -10.88
N GLU A 65 4.44 6.86 -11.80
CA GLU A 65 4.51 6.17 -13.08
C GLU A 65 5.61 6.76 -13.96
N THR A 66 6.52 5.91 -14.44
CA THR A 66 7.64 6.28 -15.33
C THR A 66 7.61 5.56 -16.68
N GLY A 67 6.67 4.63 -16.85
CA GLY A 67 6.43 3.89 -18.09
C GLY A 67 5.17 3.04 -17.98
N LYS A 68 4.80 2.35 -19.07
CA LYS A 68 3.68 1.41 -19.03
C LYS A 68 3.96 0.33 -17.98
N ASP A 69 3.06 0.20 -17.00
CA ASP A 69 3.16 -0.75 -15.89
C ASP A 69 4.46 -0.61 -15.06
N GLU A 70 5.05 0.58 -15.07
CA GLU A 70 6.34 0.87 -14.43
C GLU A 70 6.25 2.08 -13.50
N PHE A 71 6.73 1.89 -12.27
CA PHE A 71 6.69 2.89 -11.21
C PHE A 71 8.07 3.07 -10.57
N THR A 72 8.51 4.32 -10.41
CA THR A 72 9.77 4.67 -9.75
C THR A 72 9.48 5.32 -8.40
N VAL A 73 10.24 4.95 -7.37
CA VAL A 73 10.04 5.46 -6.01
C VAL A 73 10.24 6.98 -5.97
N VAL A 74 9.36 7.67 -5.25
CA VAL A 74 9.55 9.07 -4.89
C VAL A 74 10.50 9.14 -3.68
N PRO A 75 11.61 9.89 -3.76
CA PRO A 75 12.58 9.98 -2.66
C PRO A 75 11.98 10.48 -1.34
N GLU A 76 12.62 10.13 -0.22
CA GLU A 76 12.39 10.68 1.13
C GLU A 76 11.03 10.42 1.79
N LEU A 77 10.03 9.90 1.07
CA LEU A 77 8.71 9.60 1.61
C LEU A 77 8.59 8.14 2.03
N SER A 78 8.44 7.88 3.35
CA SER A 78 8.30 6.54 3.92
C SER A 78 7.40 6.55 5.17
N TRP A 79 6.56 5.53 5.31
CA TRP A 79 5.70 5.32 6.49
C TRP A 79 5.91 3.92 7.05
N GLU A 80 6.05 3.80 8.38
CA GLU A 80 6.12 2.50 9.08
C GLU A 80 4.74 1.86 9.19
N LEU A 81 4.23 1.43 8.05
CA LEU A 81 2.90 0.85 7.85
C LEU A 81 2.97 -0.38 6.94
N GLU A 82 1.92 -1.18 7.00
CA GLU A 82 1.59 -2.26 6.09
C GLU A 82 0.29 -1.95 5.31
N ASP A 83 0.14 -2.55 4.14
CA ASP A 83 -1.10 -2.59 3.35
C ASP A 83 -1.77 -1.21 3.15
N PRO A 84 -1.11 -0.28 2.43
CA PRO A 84 -1.60 1.08 2.25
C PRO A 84 -2.90 1.16 1.45
N TYR A 85 -3.74 2.13 1.80
CA TYR A 85 -4.96 2.48 1.08
C TYR A 85 -5.14 3.99 1.04
N VAL A 86 -5.84 4.47 0.01
CA VAL A 86 -6.15 5.89 -0.18
C VAL A 86 -7.60 6.08 -0.57
N GLN A 87 -8.17 7.22 -0.17
CA GLN A 87 -9.50 7.66 -0.58
C GLN A 87 -9.50 9.19 -0.67
N ASN A 88 -10.24 9.76 -1.63
CA ASN A 88 -10.52 11.20 -1.62
C ASN A 88 -11.78 11.47 -0.79
N VAL A 89 -11.67 12.33 0.20
CA VAL A 89 -12.80 12.80 1.02
C VAL A 89 -12.77 14.32 1.03
N ASN A 90 -13.82 14.95 0.47
CA ASN A 90 -13.98 16.40 0.39
C ASN A 90 -12.79 17.14 -0.28
N GLY A 91 -12.17 16.52 -1.29
CA GLY A 91 -11.04 17.13 -2.02
C GLY A 91 -9.68 16.90 -1.36
N GLU A 92 -9.63 16.22 -0.22
CA GLU A 92 -8.41 15.89 0.51
C GLU A 92 -8.12 14.38 0.41
N MET A 93 -6.84 14.01 0.37
CA MET A 93 -6.46 12.60 0.46
C MET A 93 -6.56 12.14 1.90
N ILE A 94 -7.30 11.07 2.13
CA ILE A 94 -7.19 10.22 3.32
C ILE A 94 -6.34 9.03 2.95
N PHE A 95 -5.19 8.90 3.61
CA PHE A 95 -4.27 7.78 3.47
C PHE A 95 -4.28 6.97 4.75
N GLY A 96 -4.21 5.64 4.63
CA GLY A 96 -4.06 4.80 5.80
C GLY A 96 -3.29 3.53 5.52
N GLY A 97 -2.97 2.84 6.60
CA GLY A 97 -2.25 1.57 6.59
C GLY A 97 -2.26 0.95 7.99
N THR A 98 -1.84 -0.31 8.09
CA THR A 98 -1.76 -1.02 9.37
C THR A 98 -0.42 -0.69 10.04
N HIS A 99 -0.46 -0.10 11.22
CA HIS A 99 0.72 0.05 12.07
C HIS A 99 0.87 -1.18 12.97
N VAL A 100 2.06 -1.79 13.00
CA VAL A 100 2.35 -2.98 13.81
C VAL A 100 3.23 -2.57 14.99
N ARG A 101 2.68 -2.70 16.22
CA ARG A 101 3.43 -2.42 17.44
C ARG A 101 4.18 -3.66 17.89
N LYS A 102 5.50 -3.54 18.07
CA LYS A 102 6.37 -4.67 18.44
C LYS A 102 7.17 -4.43 19.72
N ASN A 103 7.57 -5.53 20.36
CA ASN A 103 8.62 -5.56 21.38
C ASN A 103 9.60 -6.68 20.99
N GLY A 104 10.78 -6.29 20.49
CA GLY A 104 11.69 -7.21 19.81
C GLY A 104 11.01 -7.88 18.62
N ASN A 105 11.06 -9.21 18.56
CA ASN A 105 10.42 -10.00 17.50
C ASN A 105 8.95 -10.31 17.77
N CYS A 106 8.39 -9.90 18.91
CA CYS A 106 6.99 -10.16 19.26
C CYS A 106 6.08 -9.02 18.81
N ILE A 107 5.01 -9.36 18.08
CA ILE A 107 3.92 -8.42 17.76
C ILE A 107 3.04 -8.28 19.01
N LEU A 108 2.90 -7.06 19.51
CA LEU A 108 2.08 -6.74 20.68
C LEU A 108 0.65 -6.36 20.31
N SER A 109 0.49 -5.51 19.28
CA SER A 109 -0.80 -5.05 18.76
C SER A 109 -0.64 -4.60 17.30
N TYR A 110 -1.76 -4.36 16.64
CA TYR A 110 -1.83 -3.67 15.37
C TYR A 110 -3.12 -2.85 15.27
N TYR A 111 -3.09 -1.73 14.58
CA TYR A 111 -4.26 -0.87 14.34
C TYR A 111 -4.04 -0.03 13.09
N GLY A 112 -5.14 0.41 12.48
CA GLY A 112 -5.07 1.31 11.32
C GLY A 112 -4.64 2.72 11.72
N TYR A 113 -3.58 3.26 11.10
CA TYR A 113 -3.29 4.69 11.15
C TYR A 113 -3.91 5.40 9.97
N PHE A 114 -4.41 6.61 10.23
CA PHE A 114 -5.02 7.47 9.23
C PHE A 114 -4.31 8.82 9.19
N TYR A 115 -4.04 9.25 7.98
CA TYR A 115 -3.39 10.50 7.62
C TYR A 115 -4.29 11.26 6.66
N ARG A 116 -4.12 12.58 6.62
CA ARG A 116 -4.84 13.47 5.72
C ARG A 116 -3.92 14.52 5.11
N GLY A 117 -4.22 14.98 3.90
CA GLY A 117 -3.49 16.05 3.24
C GLY A 117 -3.32 15.82 1.74
N THR A 118 -2.09 15.94 1.26
CA THR A 118 -1.71 15.65 -0.13
C THR A 118 -0.81 14.41 -0.19
N PRO A 119 -0.63 13.76 -1.36
CA PRO A 119 0.18 12.55 -1.45
C PRO A 119 1.63 12.67 -0.98
N VAL A 120 2.18 13.89 -0.98
CA VAL A 120 3.57 14.16 -0.56
C VAL A 120 3.66 14.86 0.79
N ASP A 121 2.52 15.27 1.36
CA ASP A 121 2.43 15.99 2.63
C ASP A 121 1.20 15.48 3.39
N LEU A 122 1.43 14.45 4.21
CA LEU A 122 0.41 13.71 4.94
C LEU A 122 0.59 13.92 6.44
N SER A 123 -0.46 14.41 7.08
CA SER A 123 -0.52 14.58 8.53
C SER A 123 -1.33 13.46 9.18
N TYR A 124 -0.72 12.72 10.10
CA TYR A 124 -1.43 11.76 10.95
C TYR A 124 -2.53 12.48 11.75
N PHE A 125 -3.73 11.88 11.84
CA PHE A 125 -4.82 12.49 12.62
C PHE A 125 -5.58 11.53 13.53
N THR A 126 -5.57 10.22 13.27
CA THR A 126 -6.24 9.26 14.16
C THR A 126 -5.75 7.83 13.96
N ALA A 127 -6.10 6.96 14.91
CA ALA A 127 -5.91 5.53 14.85
C ALA A 127 -7.26 4.79 15.02
N GLY A 128 -7.35 3.60 14.43
CA GLY A 128 -8.45 2.66 14.64
C GLY A 128 -8.34 1.89 15.96
N PRO A 129 -9.31 1.02 16.26
CA PRO A 129 -9.27 0.17 17.45
C PRO A 129 -8.10 -0.83 17.45
N ASP A 130 -7.69 -1.24 18.65
CA ASP A 130 -6.70 -2.32 18.82
C ASP A 130 -7.12 -3.61 18.10
N TYR A 131 -6.15 -4.26 17.47
CA TYR A 131 -6.29 -5.50 16.68
C TYR A 131 -7.29 -5.40 15.53
N MET A 132 -7.54 -4.19 15.01
CA MET A 132 -8.41 -3.98 13.86
C MET A 132 -7.63 -3.54 12.63
N LYS A 133 -7.80 -4.31 11.55
CA LYS A 133 -7.38 -3.97 10.18
C LYS A 133 -8.62 -3.93 9.27
N ASP A 134 -8.41 -3.65 8.00
CA ASP A 134 -9.47 -3.64 6.99
C ASP A 134 -10.58 -2.58 7.20
N ILE A 135 -10.23 -1.48 7.89
CA ILE A 135 -11.03 -0.25 7.90
C ILE A 135 -10.80 0.47 6.56
N ARG A 136 -11.87 0.97 5.93
CA ARG A 136 -11.85 1.72 4.67
C ARG A 136 -12.81 2.88 4.74
#